data_AF-A0A0R3PSV0-F1
#
_entry.id   AF-A0A0R3PSV0-F1
#
_cell.length_a   1.000
_cell.length_b   1.000
_cell.length_c   1.000
_cell.angle_alpha   90.00
_cell.angle_beta   90.00
_cell.angle_gamma   90.00
#
_symmetry.space_group_name_H-M   'P 1'
#
loop_
_entity.id
_entity.type
_entity.pdbx_description
1 polymer ?
#
loop_
_entity_poly.entity_id
_entity_poly.type
_entity_poly.pdbx_seq_one_letter_code
_entity_poly.pdbx_strand_id
1 'polypeptide(L)'
;MSKSAEANRYRFCAIASRRIPDWAVCGELNEGLESIHCVPQTNNSIVIQNLSKSLFDFGSGKRYFITVFVRDSLRGSTSSYETLEVNLRRPTETSTMMEKKVEMHSSESMFETNLLHDAILETGQLFPRKGSSLDYRFIVSNNTTISNKVLLIVHACEGYVRMSVLRNGNLLKRSEPFSGFRRFLVVNVHSGQLRFQVTNDDSQPKTIHLWASTEADKSPYPKLPEDTSVKVLRRTCSTATLQWLRSADEHAEYCIYMRRENANYLEELVSKASNLCEGGLETSELVGCYAHRGPTIEAMLNNDSIGLIETTIVGLSPAKTYRFDLLATPLQRIHAQSLPYRTVWARTTNSC
;
A
#
# COMPACT_ATOMS: atom_id res chain seq x y z
N MET A 1 18.59 -14.87 -43.18
CA MET A 1 18.12 -15.82 -42.13
C MET A 1 17.78 -15.00 -40.89
N SER A 2 16.54 -15.03 -40.40
CA SER A 2 16.20 -14.38 -39.13
C SER A 2 16.70 -15.24 -37.97
N LYS A 3 17.41 -14.65 -37.01
CA LYS A 3 17.72 -15.35 -35.75
C LYS A 3 16.47 -15.31 -34.88
N SER A 4 15.85 -16.47 -34.68
CA SER A 4 14.77 -16.60 -33.70
C SER A 4 15.24 -16.09 -32.34
N ALA A 5 14.48 -15.20 -31.71
CA ALA A 5 14.78 -14.73 -30.37
C ALA A 5 14.51 -15.86 -29.35
N GLU A 6 15.42 -16.06 -28.41
CA GLU A 6 15.24 -17.01 -27.31
C GLU A 6 13.93 -16.74 -26.57
N ALA A 7 13.24 -17.80 -26.15
CA ALA A 7 11.98 -17.69 -25.43
C ALA A 7 12.14 -16.82 -24.17
N ASN A 8 11.18 -15.93 -23.92
CA ASN A 8 11.13 -15.00 -22.79
C ASN A 8 12.29 -14.00 -22.64
N ARG A 9 13.17 -13.86 -23.64
CA ARG A 9 14.27 -12.89 -23.59
C ARG A 9 13.78 -11.43 -23.53
N TYR A 10 12.82 -11.07 -24.37
CA TYR A 10 12.29 -9.71 -24.45
C TYR A 10 10.94 -9.58 -23.72
N ARG A 11 10.74 -8.44 -23.07
CA ARG A 11 9.46 -8.03 -22.49
C ARG A 11 9.04 -6.67 -23.03
N PHE A 12 7.77 -6.55 -23.42
CA PHE A 12 7.20 -5.32 -23.96
C PHE A 12 6.32 -4.66 -22.89
N CYS A 13 6.60 -3.40 -22.57
CA CYS A 13 5.90 -2.64 -21.54
C CYS A 13 5.34 -1.35 -22.12
N ALA A 14 4.02 -1.16 -22.05
CA ALA A 14 3.40 0.14 -22.33
C ALA A 14 3.22 0.93 -21.02
N ILE A 15 3.60 2.21 -21.06
CA ILE A 15 3.42 3.20 -20.01
C ILE A 15 2.41 4.23 -20.49
N ALA A 16 1.40 4.54 -19.67
CA ALA A 16 0.43 5.58 -19.94
C ALA A 16 0.55 6.74 -18.92
N SER A 17 0.70 7.96 -19.43
CA SER A 17 0.69 9.19 -18.63
C SER A 17 -0.14 10.29 -19.31
N ARG A 18 -0.58 11.29 -18.55
CA ARG A 18 -1.21 12.52 -19.07
C ARG A 18 -0.19 13.61 -19.43
N ARG A 19 1.10 13.40 -19.15
CA ARG A 19 2.23 14.26 -19.58
C ARG A 19 3.14 13.46 -20.49
N ILE A 20 3.91 14.15 -21.34
CA ILE A 20 5.03 13.52 -22.06
C ILE A 20 6.06 13.11 -20.98
N PRO A 21 6.50 11.85 -20.93
CA PRO A 21 7.54 11.45 -19.98
C PRO A 21 8.92 11.86 -20.50
N ASP A 22 9.64 12.69 -19.75
CA ASP A 22 11.01 13.12 -20.09
C ASP A 22 12.07 12.00 -19.93
N TRP A 23 11.67 10.81 -19.46
CA TRP A 23 12.56 9.71 -19.10
C TRP A 23 12.54 8.56 -20.11
N ALA A 24 13.68 8.29 -20.74
CA ALA A 24 13.87 7.19 -21.68
C ALA A 24 14.29 5.85 -21.04
N VAL A 25 14.43 5.78 -19.71
CA VAL A 25 14.99 4.63 -18.98
C VAL A 25 14.15 4.29 -17.76
N CYS A 26 13.84 3.02 -17.55
CA CYS A 26 12.99 2.55 -16.45
C CYS A 26 13.69 2.49 -15.07
N GLY A 27 14.54 3.48 -14.76
CA GLY A 27 15.26 3.58 -13.49
C GLY A 27 14.53 4.40 -12.42
N GLU A 28 13.82 5.45 -12.81
CA GLU A 28 13.32 6.51 -11.91
C GLU A 28 11.81 6.78 -12.09
N LEU A 29 10.99 5.76 -11.78
CA LEU A 29 9.53 5.85 -11.90
C LEU A 29 8.87 6.38 -10.61
N ASN A 30 9.08 7.67 -10.32
CA ASN A 30 8.53 8.30 -9.09
C ASN A 30 7.40 9.33 -9.32
N GLU A 31 7.23 9.89 -10.52
CA GLU A 31 6.21 10.92 -10.78
C GLU A 31 5.42 10.69 -12.08
N GLY A 32 4.13 11.08 -12.05
CA GLY A 32 3.30 11.26 -13.26
C GLY A 32 2.78 10.00 -13.98
N LEU A 33 3.08 8.78 -13.52
CA LEU A 33 2.53 7.55 -14.10
C LEU A 33 1.09 7.28 -13.64
N GLU A 34 0.16 7.01 -14.56
CA GLU A 34 -1.16 6.45 -14.22
C GLU A 34 -1.21 4.93 -14.36
N SER A 35 -0.54 4.32 -15.34
CA SER A 35 -0.44 2.84 -15.42
C SER A 35 0.76 2.29 -16.20
N ILE A 36 1.07 1.02 -15.90
CA ILE A 36 2.07 0.18 -16.59
C ILE A 36 1.42 -1.15 -16.96
N HIS A 37 1.62 -1.59 -18.20
CA HIS A 37 1.10 -2.86 -18.73
C HIS A 37 2.21 -3.59 -19.49
N CYS A 38 2.70 -4.72 -18.96
CA CYS A 38 3.86 -5.44 -19.50
C CYS A 38 3.56 -6.90 -19.89
N VAL A 39 3.72 -7.23 -21.17
CA VAL A 39 3.46 -8.55 -21.77
C VAL A 39 4.77 -9.27 -22.19
N PRO A 40 4.80 -10.62 -22.21
CA PRO A 40 5.93 -11.36 -22.75
C PRO A 40 6.01 -11.23 -24.27
N GLN A 41 7.19 -11.48 -24.85
CA GLN A 41 7.42 -11.47 -26.32
C GLN A 41 6.52 -12.41 -27.14
N THR A 42 5.84 -13.36 -26.51
CA THR A 42 4.87 -14.27 -27.16
C THR A 42 3.51 -13.62 -27.41
N ASN A 43 3.23 -12.45 -26.81
CA ASN A 43 2.01 -11.70 -27.01
C ASN A 43 2.30 -10.42 -27.81
N ASN A 44 1.64 -10.27 -28.96
CA ASN A 44 1.75 -9.11 -29.86
C ASN A 44 0.80 -7.96 -29.51
N SER A 45 0.07 -8.04 -28.40
CA SER A 45 -0.95 -7.07 -28.00
C SER A 45 -0.81 -6.65 -26.52
N ILE A 46 -1.06 -5.37 -26.24
CA ILE A 46 -1.11 -4.82 -24.87
C ILE A 46 -2.45 -4.13 -24.67
N VAL A 47 -3.26 -4.62 -23.74
CA VAL A 47 -4.58 -4.04 -23.43
C VAL A 47 -4.48 -3.13 -22.20
N ILE A 48 -4.58 -1.83 -22.43
CA ILE A 48 -4.52 -0.79 -21.39
C ILE A 48 -5.95 -0.41 -21.01
N GLN A 49 -6.40 -0.86 -19.84
CA GLN A 49 -7.78 -0.63 -19.36
C GLN A 49 -7.85 0.58 -18.41
N ASN A 50 -9.06 1.15 -18.26
CA ASN A 50 -9.38 2.20 -17.29
C ASN A 50 -8.67 3.58 -17.45
N LEU A 51 -8.20 3.94 -18.65
CA LEU A 51 -7.67 5.28 -19.00
C LEU A 51 -8.72 6.44 -18.93
N SER A 52 -9.79 6.29 -18.16
CA SER A 52 -10.77 7.35 -17.89
C SER A 52 -11.65 7.01 -16.70
N LYS A 53 -11.29 7.48 -15.50
CA LYS A 53 -12.25 7.58 -14.39
C LYS A 53 -12.07 8.71 -13.37
N SER A 54 -11.27 9.73 -13.68
CA SER A 54 -11.50 11.06 -13.10
C SER A 54 -12.90 11.55 -13.45
N LEU A 55 -13.65 11.93 -12.41
CA LEU A 55 -15.02 12.48 -12.43
C LEU A 55 -15.07 14.01 -12.32
N PHE A 56 -13.91 14.67 -12.20
CA PHE A 56 -13.81 16.12 -11.94
C PHE A 56 -13.15 16.94 -13.08
N ASP A 57 -12.79 16.30 -14.20
CA ASP A 57 -12.23 16.96 -15.38
C ASP A 57 -13.35 17.51 -16.30
N PHE A 58 -13.94 18.66 -15.94
CA PHE A 58 -14.95 19.39 -16.72
C PHE A 58 -14.33 20.30 -17.80
N GLY A 59 -13.52 19.74 -18.70
CA GLY A 59 -13.01 20.48 -19.86
C GLY A 59 -11.90 19.74 -20.61
N SER A 60 -11.90 19.87 -21.94
CA SER A 60 -11.00 19.19 -22.90
C SER A 60 -11.08 17.65 -22.93
N GLY A 61 -10.52 17.05 -23.99
CA GLY A 61 -10.45 15.60 -24.17
C GLY A 61 -9.33 14.99 -23.34
N LYS A 62 -9.46 13.72 -22.95
CA LYS A 62 -8.42 13.04 -22.14
C LYS A 62 -7.26 12.61 -23.06
N ARG A 63 -6.28 13.50 -23.17
CA ARG A 63 -5.00 13.30 -23.88
C ARG A 63 -4.08 12.41 -23.05
N TYR A 64 -3.58 11.35 -23.67
CA TYR A 64 -2.64 10.40 -23.09
C TYR A 64 -1.42 10.25 -23.98
N PHE A 65 -0.26 10.09 -23.36
CA PHE A 65 1.00 9.74 -24.01
C PHE A 65 1.31 8.29 -23.63
N ILE A 66 1.38 7.43 -24.64
CA ILE A 66 1.60 6.00 -24.50
C ILE A 66 2.96 5.68 -25.10
N THR A 67 3.93 5.35 -24.24
CA THR A 67 5.28 4.98 -24.68
C THR A 67 5.48 3.49 -24.46
N VAL A 68 5.90 2.77 -25.50
CA VAL A 68 6.18 1.33 -25.42
C VAL A 68 7.68 1.11 -25.34
N PHE A 69 8.12 0.31 -24.38
CA PHE A 69 9.53 -0.02 -24.16
C PHE A 69 9.75 -1.53 -24.31
N VAL A 70 10.87 -1.90 -24.91
CA VAL A 70 11.40 -3.26 -24.93
C VAL A 70 12.50 -3.38 -23.88
N ARG A 71 12.44 -4.39 -23.04
CA ARG A 71 13.54 -4.78 -22.14
C ARG A 71 14.14 -6.10 -22.59
N ASP A 72 15.46 -6.13 -22.80
CA ASP A 72 16.22 -7.37 -22.92
C ASP A 72 16.52 -7.88 -21.50
N SER A 73 15.89 -8.98 -21.12
CA SER A 73 16.00 -9.55 -19.77
C SER A 73 17.35 -10.22 -19.51
N LEU A 74 18.06 -10.62 -20.57
CA LEU A 74 19.39 -11.24 -20.50
C LEU A 74 20.49 -10.19 -20.36
N ARG A 75 20.32 -9.01 -20.98
CA ARG A 75 21.29 -7.90 -20.97
C ARG A 75 20.96 -6.78 -19.98
N GLY A 76 19.75 -6.76 -19.42
CA GLY A 76 19.25 -5.71 -18.53
C GLY A 76 18.88 -4.39 -19.23
N SER A 77 19.25 -4.21 -20.50
CA SER A 77 19.05 -3.00 -21.30
C SER A 77 17.59 -2.76 -21.70
N THR A 78 17.19 -1.48 -21.73
CA THR A 78 15.88 -1.00 -22.20
C THR A 78 16.01 -0.11 -23.42
N SER A 79 15.04 -0.17 -24.33
CA SER A 79 14.90 0.73 -25.48
C SER A 79 13.44 1.13 -25.67
N SER A 80 13.17 2.39 -26.03
CA SER A 80 11.83 2.92 -26.29
C SER A 80 11.48 2.87 -27.78
N TYR A 81 10.20 2.64 -28.09
CA TYR A 81 9.57 3.10 -29.32
C TYR A 81 9.14 4.57 -29.18
N GLU A 82 8.71 5.18 -30.28
CA GLU A 82 8.14 6.53 -30.30
C GLU A 82 6.88 6.62 -29.42
N THR A 83 6.72 7.75 -28.74
CA THR A 83 5.58 8.02 -27.84
C THR A 83 4.33 8.34 -28.64
N LEU A 84 3.34 7.45 -28.60
CA LEU A 84 2.06 7.66 -29.27
C LEU A 84 1.15 8.57 -28.44
N GLU A 85 0.61 9.61 -29.07
CA GLU A 85 -0.47 10.42 -28.49
C GLU A 85 -1.84 9.79 -28.77
N VAL A 86 -2.66 9.62 -27.72
CA VAL A 86 -4.02 9.09 -27.80
C VAL A 86 -4.99 10.07 -27.14
N ASN A 87 -5.97 10.56 -27.90
CA ASN A 87 -7.02 11.45 -27.42
C ASN A 87 -8.34 10.69 -27.26
N LEU A 88 -8.74 10.41 -26.01
CA LEU A 88 -9.96 9.66 -25.72
C LEU A 88 -11.19 10.55 -25.85
N ARG A 89 -12.05 10.22 -26.82
CA ARG A 89 -13.37 10.83 -27.00
C ARG A 89 -14.35 10.29 -25.94
N ARG A 90 -15.30 11.13 -25.51
CA ARG A 90 -16.44 10.65 -24.71
C ARG A 90 -17.32 9.73 -25.58
N PRO A 91 -17.86 8.62 -25.07
CA PRO A 91 -18.94 7.91 -25.75
C PRO A 91 -20.14 8.85 -25.91
N THR A 92 -20.70 8.91 -27.12
CA THR A 92 -21.98 9.59 -27.39
C THR A 92 -23.14 8.67 -27.02
N GLU A 93 -24.05 9.15 -26.19
CA GLU A 93 -25.24 8.40 -25.76
C GLU A 93 -26.25 8.29 -26.92
N THR A 94 -26.28 7.16 -27.62
CA THR A 94 -27.39 6.80 -28.50
C THR A 94 -28.47 6.08 -27.70
N SER A 95 -29.61 6.74 -27.52
CA SER A 95 -30.77 6.17 -26.83
C SER A 95 -31.38 5.00 -27.61
N THR A 96 -31.61 3.88 -26.90
CA THR A 96 -32.66 2.92 -27.23
C THR A 96 -33.39 2.56 -25.93
N MET A 97 -34.65 2.98 -25.84
CA MET A 97 -35.49 2.67 -24.69
C MET A 97 -35.93 1.20 -24.73
N MET A 98 -35.67 0.48 -23.65
CA MET A 98 -36.49 -0.67 -23.25
C MET A 98 -36.85 -0.49 -21.78
N GLU A 99 -38.15 -0.41 -21.49
CA GLU A 99 -38.68 -0.28 -20.14
C GLU A 99 -38.48 -1.59 -19.36
N LYS A 100 -37.28 -1.76 -18.77
CA LYS A 100 -37.09 -2.84 -17.80
C LYS A 100 -37.69 -2.42 -16.46
N LYS A 101 -38.99 -2.66 -16.34
CA LYS A 101 -39.85 -2.59 -15.14
C LYS A 101 -39.02 -2.68 -13.85
N VAL A 102 -39.00 -1.62 -13.06
CA VAL A 102 -38.33 -1.60 -11.75
C VAL A 102 -39.17 -2.44 -10.79
N GLU A 103 -38.87 -3.73 -10.72
CA GLU A 103 -39.33 -4.58 -9.64
C GLU A 103 -38.53 -4.20 -8.39
N MET A 104 -39.14 -3.29 -7.62
CA MET A 104 -38.72 -2.90 -6.28
C MET A 104 -38.91 -4.10 -5.34
N HIS A 105 -38.01 -5.09 -5.47
CA HIS A 105 -37.80 -6.07 -4.43
C HIS A 105 -37.24 -5.34 -3.22
N SER A 106 -38.12 -5.04 -2.28
CA SER A 106 -37.83 -4.67 -0.90
C SER A 106 -37.23 -5.86 -0.15
N SER A 107 -36.11 -6.40 -0.65
CA SER A 107 -35.21 -7.22 0.16
C SER A 107 -34.43 -6.28 1.06
N GLU A 108 -35.07 -5.87 2.16
CA GLU A 108 -34.37 -5.50 3.39
C GLU A 108 -33.67 -6.76 3.93
N SER A 109 -32.66 -7.24 3.21
CA SER A 109 -31.72 -8.22 3.73
C SER A 109 -31.03 -7.55 4.90
N MET A 110 -31.39 -7.99 6.11
CA MET A 110 -30.96 -7.46 7.40
C MET A 110 -29.46 -7.72 7.61
N PHE A 111 -28.61 -7.01 6.85
CA PHE A 111 -27.18 -6.97 7.05
C PHE A 111 -26.92 -6.27 8.38
N GLU A 112 -26.60 -7.07 9.37
CA GLU A 112 -26.23 -6.66 10.72
C GLU A 112 -25.06 -5.66 10.64
N THR A 113 -25.34 -4.37 10.85
CA THR A 113 -24.32 -3.33 10.76
C THR A 113 -23.44 -3.39 12.00
N ASN A 114 -22.30 -4.07 11.88
CA ASN A 114 -21.30 -4.26 12.93
C ASN A 114 -21.06 -2.97 13.72
N LEU A 115 -21.13 -3.03 15.04
CA LEU A 115 -20.75 -1.90 15.88
C LEU A 115 -19.23 -1.87 16.00
N LEU A 116 -18.60 -0.79 15.57
CA LEU A 116 -17.20 -0.51 15.85
C LEU A 116 -17.13 0.25 17.18
N HIS A 117 -16.58 -0.40 18.20
CA HIS A 117 -16.48 0.16 19.55
C HIS A 117 -15.35 1.20 19.66
N ASP A 118 -15.46 2.15 20.59
CA ASP A 118 -14.41 3.17 20.80
C ASP A 118 -13.10 2.50 21.26
N ALA A 119 -12.03 2.80 20.52
CA ALA A 119 -10.68 2.32 20.74
C ALA A 119 -10.45 0.79 20.72
N ILE A 120 -11.43 -0.01 20.29
CA ILE A 120 -11.27 -1.45 20.08
C ILE A 120 -10.80 -1.73 18.64
N LEU A 121 -9.95 -2.75 18.49
CA LEU A 121 -9.49 -3.27 17.21
C LEU A 121 -10.40 -4.45 16.79
N GLU A 122 -11.19 -4.24 15.74
CA GLU A 122 -12.11 -5.23 15.18
C GLU A 122 -11.51 -5.88 13.93
N THR A 123 -11.64 -7.21 13.79
CA THR A 123 -11.25 -7.94 12.57
C THR A 123 -12.47 -8.21 11.69
N GLY A 124 -12.34 -7.97 10.39
CA GLY A 124 -13.36 -8.24 9.38
C GLY A 124 -12.83 -9.10 8.24
N GLN A 125 -13.71 -9.89 7.63
CA GLN A 125 -13.42 -10.65 6.41
C GLN A 125 -14.32 -10.19 5.25
N LEU A 126 -13.71 -9.77 4.14
CA LEU A 126 -14.41 -9.46 2.89
C LEU A 126 -14.52 -10.70 2.01
N PHE A 127 -15.73 -11.00 1.56
CA PHE A 127 -16.01 -12.08 0.61
C PHE A 127 -15.22 -11.91 -0.71
N PRO A 128 -14.81 -13.02 -1.37
CA PRO A 128 -14.09 -13.05 -2.64
C PRO A 128 -15.00 -12.65 -3.82
N ARG A 129 -15.42 -11.38 -3.84
CA ARG A 129 -16.30 -10.79 -4.86
C ARG A 129 -16.06 -9.29 -4.91
N LYS A 130 -15.62 -8.77 -6.05
CA LYS A 130 -15.46 -7.31 -6.27
C LYS A 130 -16.77 -6.59 -5.99
N GLY A 131 -16.71 -5.53 -5.18
CA GLY A 131 -17.89 -4.82 -4.70
C GLY A 131 -18.62 -5.48 -3.52
N SER A 132 -18.12 -6.56 -2.93
CA SER A 132 -18.51 -6.95 -1.57
C SER A 132 -18.07 -5.87 -0.58
N SER A 133 -18.82 -5.71 0.51
CA SER A 133 -18.49 -4.72 1.53
C SER A 133 -18.83 -5.19 2.94
N LEU A 134 -18.04 -4.71 3.90
CA LEU A 134 -18.39 -4.70 5.32
C LEU A 134 -18.79 -3.29 5.71
N ASP A 135 -19.81 -3.18 6.54
CA ASP A 135 -20.42 -1.92 6.97
C ASP A 135 -20.41 -1.79 8.49
N TYR A 136 -19.51 -0.97 8.99
CA TYR A 136 -19.35 -0.70 10.41
C TYR A 136 -20.03 0.61 10.81
N ARG A 137 -20.67 0.62 11.97
CA ARG A 137 -21.27 1.79 12.61
C ARG A 137 -20.37 2.27 13.74
N PHE A 138 -20.05 3.56 13.77
CA PHE A 138 -19.34 4.21 14.87
C PHE A 138 -20.21 5.33 15.46
N ILE A 139 -20.29 5.41 16.79
CA ILE A 139 -21.17 6.34 17.51
C ILE A 139 -20.32 7.34 18.29
N VAL A 140 -20.55 8.63 18.05
CA VAL A 140 -19.86 9.72 18.74
C VAL A 140 -20.82 10.36 19.75
N SER A 141 -20.44 10.31 21.02
CA SER A 141 -21.21 10.82 22.16
C SER A 141 -21.08 12.32 22.34
N ASN A 142 -22.13 12.99 22.84
CA ASN A 142 -22.08 14.43 23.15
C ASN A 142 -21.00 14.79 24.20
N ASN A 143 -20.54 13.84 25.01
CA ASN A 143 -19.57 14.06 26.09
C ASN A 143 -18.10 13.90 25.65
N THR A 144 -17.79 13.39 24.44
CA THR A 144 -16.40 13.20 23.96
C THR A 144 -15.85 14.42 23.19
N THR A 145 -16.38 15.61 23.46
CA THR A 145 -16.20 16.86 22.69
C THR A 145 -14.85 17.54 22.85
N ILE A 146 -13.88 16.92 23.54
CA ILE A 146 -12.47 17.38 23.56
C ILE A 146 -11.87 17.33 22.13
N SER A 147 -12.35 16.40 21.29
CA SER A 147 -11.90 16.21 19.92
C SER A 147 -13.09 16.25 18.96
N ASN A 148 -13.22 17.33 18.17
CA ASN A 148 -14.16 17.42 17.04
C ASN A 148 -13.73 16.54 15.83
N LYS A 149 -13.03 15.44 16.09
CA LYS A 149 -12.34 14.59 15.10
C LYS A 149 -12.48 13.13 15.51
N VAL A 150 -12.64 12.25 14.52
CA VAL A 150 -12.53 10.79 14.69
C VAL A 150 -11.35 10.31 13.85
N LEU A 151 -10.41 9.60 14.47
CA LEU A 151 -9.39 8.85 13.77
C LEU A 151 -9.94 7.46 13.49
N LEU A 152 -10.11 7.13 12.21
CA LEU A 152 -10.37 5.79 11.70
C LEU A 152 -9.08 5.19 11.16
N ILE A 153 -8.85 3.93 11.44
CA ILE A 153 -7.71 3.15 10.96
C ILE A 153 -8.23 1.93 10.22
N VAL A 154 -7.59 1.62 9.09
CA VAL A 154 -7.83 0.38 8.33
C VAL A 154 -6.48 -0.23 8.00
N HIS A 155 -6.25 -1.47 8.44
CA HIS A 155 -5.15 -2.30 7.95
C HIS A 155 -5.74 -3.34 7.01
N ALA A 156 -5.52 -3.17 5.70
CA ALA A 156 -5.92 -4.14 4.69
C ALA A 156 -4.82 -5.19 4.51
N CYS A 157 -5.02 -6.39 5.06
CA CYS A 157 -3.98 -7.41 5.10
C CYS A 157 -3.67 -7.98 3.70
N GLU A 158 -4.64 -7.99 2.78
CA GLU A 158 -4.56 -8.71 1.51
C GLU A 158 -5.18 -7.94 0.34
N GLY A 159 -4.40 -7.69 -0.72
CA GLY A 159 -4.85 -6.99 -1.93
C GLY A 159 -5.47 -5.61 -1.69
N TYR A 160 -6.45 -5.19 -2.50
CA TYR A 160 -6.93 -3.80 -2.52
C TYR A 160 -8.38 -3.61 -2.04
N VAL A 161 -8.56 -2.65 -1.12
CA VAL A 161 -9.88 -2.19 -0.65
C VAL A 161 -10.08 -0.70 -0.93
N ARG A 162 -11.33 -0.23 -0.90
CA ARG A 162 -11.67 1.19 -0.71
C ARG A 162 -12.40 1.39 0.62
N MET A 163 -12.15 2.52 1.27
CA MET A 163 -12.94 3.02 2.40
C MET A 163 -13.93 4.07 1.91
N SER A 164 -15.20 3.98 2.33
CA SER A 164 -16.20 5.04 2.19
C SER A 164 -16.71 5.45 3.57
N VAL A 165 -16.65 6.74 3.89
CA VAL A 165 -17.18 7.32 5.14
C VAL A 165 -18.50 8.00 4.83
N LEU A 166 -19.56 7.61 5.54
CA LEU A 166 -20.91 8.15 5.39
C LEU A 166 -21.41 8.72 6.73
N ARG A 167 -22.27 9.75 6.66
CA ARG A 167 -22.99 10.34 7.81
C ARG A 167 -24.43 10.59 7.40
N ASN A 168 -25.39 10.05 8.15
CA ASN A 168 -26.84 10.13 7.85
C ASN A 168 -27.18 9.73 6.39
N GLY A 169 -26.56 8.63 5.91
CA GLY A 169 -26.70 8.14 4.53
C GLY A 169 -25.84 8.86 3.48
N ASN A 170 -25.47 10.12 3.72
CA ASN A 170 -24.67 10.91 2.78
C ASN A 170 -23.19 10.49 2.79
N LEU A 171 -22.60 10.30 1.61
CA LEU A 171 -21.18 9.99 1.43
C LEU A 171 -20.32 11.25 1.69
N LEU A 172 -19.51 11.24 2.76
CA LEU A 172 -18.59 12.33 3.08
C LEU A 172 -17.27 12.21 2.33
N LYS A 173 -16.73 10.99 2.23
CA LYS A 173 -15.46 10.72 1.53
C LYS A 173 -15.41 9.28 1.05
N ARG A 174 -14.82 9.06 -0.12
CA ARG A 174 -14.33 7.76 -0.58
C ARG A 174 -12.81 7.84 -0.79
N SER A 175 -12.11 6.75 -0.49
CA SER A 175 -10.69 6.60 -0.80
C SER A 175 -10.47 6.05 -2.21
N GLU A 176 -9.29 6.30 -2.76
CA GLU A 176 -8.76 5.44 -3.82
C GLU A 176 -8.44 4.04 -3.27
N PRO A 177 -8.22 3.03 -4.13
CA PRO A 177 -7.82 1.69 -3.70
C PRO A 177 -6.53 1.71 -2.89
N PHE A 178 -6.46 0.90 -1.83
CA PHE A 178 -5.24 0.70 -1.06
C PHE A 178 -5.13 -0.71 -0.50
N SER A 179 -3.89 -1.14 -0.31
CA SER A 179 -3.47 -2.26 0.52
C SER A 179 -2.76 -1.74 1.78
N GLY A 180 -2.54 -2.61 2.76
CA GLY A 180 -1.79 -2.29 3.98
C GLY A 180 -2.48 -1.26 4.88
N PHE A 181 -1.67 -0.59 5.70
CA PHE A 181 -2.13 0.32 6.74
C PHE A 181 -2.45 1.73 6.21
N ARG A 182 -3.65 2.26 6.54
CA ARG A 182 -3.99 3.68 6.36
C ARG A 182 -4.78 4.26 7.53
N ARG A 183 -4.55 5.56 7.77
CA ARG A 183 -5.26 6.42 8.72
C ARG A 183 -6.19 7.36 7.95
N PHE A 184 -7.41 7.54 8.45
CA PHE A 184 -8.44 8.45 7.93
C PHE A 184 -8.92 9.36 9.06
N LEU A 185 -8.58 10.65 8.99
CA LEU A 185 -9.02 11.64 9.98
C LEU A 185 -10.32 12.30 9.52
N VAL A 186 -11.44 11.94 10.14
CA VAL A 186 -12.73 12.59 9.91
C VAL A 186 -12.82 13.80 10.84
N VAL A 187 -12.88 15.01 10.29
CA VAL A 187 -13.00 16.25 11.05
C VAL A 187 -14.45 16.75 11.11
N ASN A 188 -14.71 17.74 11.96
CA ASN A 188 -16.04 18.35 12.17
C ASN A 188 -17.08 17.28 12.52
N VAL A 189 -16.73 16.46 13.52
CA VAL A 189 -17.58 15.43 14.13
C VAL A 189 -17.92 15.91 15.54
N HIS A 190 -19.15 16.36 15.76
CA HIS A 190 -19.59 16.86 17.08
C HIS A 190 -20.25 15.74 17.89
N SER A 191 -21.23 15.06 17.28
CA SER A 191 -21.85 13.82 17.81
C SER A 191 -22.65 13.11 16.71
N GLY A 192 -23.24 11.96 17.06
CA GLY A 192 -24.09 11.16 16.18
C GLY A 192 -23.36 10.01 15.50
N GLN A 193 -23.93 9.50 14.41
CA GLN A 193 -23.48 8.24 13.79
C GLN A 193 -22.62 8.47 12.54
N LEU A 194 -21.47 7.81 12.49
CA LEU A 194 -20.70 7.57 11.27
C LEU A 194 -20.91 6.12 10.81
N ARG A 195 -20.90 5.90 9.49
CA ARG A 195 -20.86 4.57 8.86
C ARG A 195 -19.58 4.48 8.04
N PHE A 196 -18.80 3.44 8.31
CA PHE A 196 -17.55 3.14 7.64
C PHE A 196 -17.73 1.88 6.80
N GLN A 197 -17.76 2.05 5.48
CA GLN A 197 -17.95 0.97 4.52
C GLN A 197 -16.59 0.61 3.90
N VAL A 198 -16.10 -0.60 4.16
CA VAL A 198 -14.93 -1.14 3.45
C VAL A 198 -15.44 -1.97 2.28
N THR A 199 -14.99 -1.66 1.07
CA THR A 199 -15.38 -2.36 -0.17
C THR A 199 -14.19 -3.09 -0.76
N ASN A 200 -14.37 -4.35 -1.14
CA ASN A 200 -13.40 -5.14 -1.89
C ASN A 200 -13.28 -4.60 -3.33
N ASP A 201 -12.07 -4.23 -3.77
CA ASP A 201 -11.83 -3.78 -5.16
C ASP A 201 -11.23 -4.86 -6.08
N ASP A 202 -10.96 -6.06 -5.60
CA ASP A 202 -10.62 -7.21 -6.43
C ASP A 202 -11.57 -8.38 -6.11
N SER A 203 -11.29 -9.58 -6.61
CA SER A 203 -12.15 -10.75 -6.40
C SER A 203 -11.55 -11.75 -5.40
N GLN A 204 -10.47 -11.39 -4.69
CA GLN A 204 -9.85 -12.25 -3.68
C GLN A 204 -10.51 -12.05 -2.31
N PRO A 205 -10.48 -13.07 -1.43
CA PRO A 205 -10.88 -12.87 -0.03
C PRO A 205 -9.91 -11.89 0.64
N LYS A 206 -10.34 -11.23 1.72
CA LYS A 206 -9.47 -10.29 2.47
C LYS A 206 -9.75 -10.32 3.95
N THR A 207 -8.71 -10.52 4.74
CA THR A 207 -8.68 -10.09 6.14
C THR A 207 -8.39 -8.59 6.21
N ILE A 208 -9.12 -7.87 7.07
CA ILE A 208 -8.91 -6.46 7.37
C ILE A 208 -9.04 -6.20 8.87
N HIS A 209 -8.23 -5.31 9.42
CA HIS A 209 -8.38 -4.80 10.79
C HIS A 209 -8.89 -3.36 10.76
N LEU A 210 -9.88 -3.04 11.60
CA LEU A 210 -10.46 -1.70 11.76
C LEU A 210 -10.33 -1.24 13.21
N TRP A 211 -10.07 0.05 13.39
CA TRP A 211 -10.07 0.68 14.70
C TRP A 211 -10.58 2.12 14.55
N ALA A 212 -11.37 2.61 15.49
CA ALA A 212 -11.76 4.02 15.53
C ALA A 212 -11.84 4.57 16.95
N SER A 213 -11.46 5.84 17.11
CA SER A 213 -11.73 6.60 18.34
C SER A 213 -11.78 8.11 18.07
N THR A 214 -12.37 8.85 19.00
CA THR A 214 -12.17 10.31 19.10
C THR A 214 -10.80 10.68 19.69
N GLU A 215 -10.17 9.76 20.43
CA GLU A 215 -8.88 9.92 21.09
C GLU A 215 -7.77 9.19 20.31
N ALA A 216 -7.05 9.93 19.46
CA ALA A 216 -6.05 9.36 18.55
C ALA A 216 -4.90 8.61 19.26
N ASP A 217 -4.56 9.00 20.50
CA ASP A 217 -3.46 8.42 21.28
C ASP A 217 -3.75 7.02 21.83
N LYS A 218 -5.04 6.62 21.88
CA LYS A 218 -5.44 5.23 22.18
C LYS A 218 -5.14 4.24 21.04
N SER A 219 -4.67 4.70 19.88
CA SER A 219 -4.37 3.84 18.72
C SER A 219 -3.31 2.77 19.07
N PRO A 220 -3.59 1.46 18.88
CA PRO A 220 -2.62 0.40 19.20
C PRO A 220 -1.40 0.38 18.26
N TYR A 221 -1.46 1.09 17.13
CA TYR A 221 -0.41 1.16 16.11
C TYR A 221 0.59 2.31 16.32
N PRO A 222 1.90 2.12 16.04
CA PRO A 222 2.94 3.10 16.31
C PRO A 222 2.81 4.39 15.48
N LYS A 223 3.39 5.47 15.99
CA LYS A 223 3.50 6.78 15.34
C LYS A 223 4.73 6.81 14.43
N LEU A 224 4.74 5.95 13.40
CA LEU A 224 5.81 5.87 12.41
C LEU A 224 6.12 7.24 11.77
N PRO A 225 7.38 7.51 11.37
CA PRO A 225 7.76 8.68 10.59
C PRO A 225 7.12 8.66 9.19
N GLU A 226 7.12 9.81 8.50
CA GLU A 226 6.62 9.91 7.12
C GLU A 226 7.52 9.16 6.13
N ASP A 227 8.85 9.27 6.26
CA ASP A 227 9.78 8.38 5.59
C ASP A 227 10.04 7.12 6.43
N THR A 228 9.37 6.04 6.06
CA THR A 228 9.59 4.69 6.60
C THR A 228 10.69 3.91 5.86
N SER A 229 11.62 4.59 5.17
CA SER A 229 12.75 3.92 4.53
C SER A 229 13.74 3.28 5.53
N VAL A 230 14.27 2.12 5.14
CA VAL A 230 15.43 1.49 5.77
C VAL A 230 16.58 1.52 4.76
N LYS A 231 17.76 1.97 5.20
CA LYS A 231 18.94 2.21 4.34
C LYS A 231 20.04 1.22 4.68
N VAL A 232 20.65 0.60 3.66
CA VAL A 232 21.88 -0.19 3.83
C VAL A 232 23.06 0.76 3.76
N LEU A 233 23.75 1.00 4.87
CA LEU A 233 24.89 1.92 4.92
C LEU A 233 26.21 1.24 4.54
N ARG A 234 26.42 0.04 5.05
CA ARG A 234 27.66 -0.74 4.89
C ARG A 234 27.30 -2.22 4.67
N ARG A 235 28.15 -2.94 3.95
CA ARG A 235 28.00 -4.37 3.67
C ARG A 235 29.36 -4.99 3.44
N THR A 236 29.55 -6.21 3.94
CA THR A 236 30.77 -7.02 3.76
C THR A 236 30.39 -8.38 3.15
N CYS A 237 31.27 -9.38 3.26
CA CYS A 237 30.93 -10.76 2.89
C CYS A 237 29.92 -11.40 3.84
N SER A 238 29.90 -10.94 5.10
CA SER A 238 29.21 -11.59 6.22
C SER A 238 28.36 -10.66 7.09
N THR A 239 28.32 -9.35 6.78
CA THR A 239 27.56 -8.35 7.53
C THR A 239 26.81 -7.37 6.64
N ALA A 240 25.73 -6.79 7.17
CA ALA A 240 25.01 -5.65 6.59
C ALA A 240 24.57 -4.68 7.70
N THR A 241 24.91 -3.40 7.54
CA THR A 241 24.50 -2.34 8.47
C THR A 241 23.25 -1.64 7.94
N LEU A 242 22.16 -1.74 8.71
CA LEU A 242 20.87 -1.11 8.40
C LEU A 242 20.65 0.12 9.29
N GLN A 243 20.07 1.18 8.73
CA GLN A 243 19.68 2.38 9.46
C GLN A 243 18.26 2.84 9.06
N TRP A 244 17.45 3.28 10.01
CA TRP A 244 16.08 3.78 9.80
C TRP A 244 15.74 4.92 10.76
N LEU A 245 14.71 5.69 10.44
CA LEU A 245 14.13 6.68 11.35
C LEU A 245 13.21 6.01 12.37
N ARG A 246 13.29 6.38 13.65
CA ARG A 246 12.41 5.89 14.72
C ARG A 246 11.04 6.56 14.67
N SER A 247 10.05 5.90 15.26
CA SER A 247 8.72 6.43 15.53
C SER A 247 8.74 7.54 16.59
N ALA A 248 7.65 8.31 16.64
CA ALA A 248 7.39 9.34 17.65
C ALA A 248 6.68 8.77 18.91
N ASP A 249 6.85 7.48 19.19
CA ASP A 249 6.32 6.85 20.41
C ASP A 249 7.34 6.93 21.56
N GLU A 250 6.87 7.10 22.80
CA GLU A 250 7.72 7.17 24.00
C GLU A 250 8.47 5.87 24.30
N HIS A 251 7.93 4.73 23.87
CA HIS A 251 8.62 3.46 23.87
C HIS A 251 8.20 2.67 22.63
N ALA A 252 9.17 2.18 21.87
CA ALA A 252 8.93 1.34 20.71
C ALA A 252 10.03 0.27 20.58
N GLU A 253 9.61 -0.95 20.27
CA GLU A 253 10.50 -2.03 19.88
C GLU A 253 10.60 -2.12 18.36
N TYR A 254 11.77 -2.48 17.86
CA TYR A 254 12.10 -2.61 16.43
C TYR A 254 12.62 -4.01 16.16
N CYS A 255 11.77 -4.92 15.65
CA CYS A 255 12.14 -6.30 15.34
C CYS A 255 12.51 -6.44 13.87
N ILE A 256 13.72 -6.92 13.60
CA ILE A 256 14.22 -7.16 12.23
C ILE A 256 14.12 -8.66 11.91
N TYR A 257 13.45 -8.95 10.81
CA TYR A 257 13.35 -10.28 10.21
C TYR A 257 14.17 -10.33 8.93
N MET A 258 14.87 -11.44 8.70
CA MET A 258 15.72 -11.66 7.54
C MET A 258 15.21 -12.84 6.72
N ARG A 259 15.38 -12.78 5.40
CA ARG A 259 15.26 -13.95 4.53
C ARG A 259 16.37 -13.96 3.49
N ARG A 260 16.96 -15.12 3.21
CA ARG A 260 17.86 -15.29 2.06
C ARG A 260 17.05 -15.46 0.78
N GLU A 261 17.30 -14.60 -0.20
CA GLU A 261 16.62 -14.61 -1.50
C GLU A 261 17.33 -15.48 -2.53
N ASN A 262 16.55 -16.17 -3.37
CA ASN A 262 17.03 -17.03 -4.47
C ASN A 262 16.69 -16.42 -5.84
N ALA A 263 17.30 -16.92 -6.92
CA ALA A 263 17.30 -16.25 -8.23
C ALA A 263 15.91 -16.08 -8.91
N ASN A 264 14.91 -16.90 -8.57
CA ASN A 264 13.54 -16.82 -9.10
C ASN A 264 12.70 -15.70 -8.46
N TYR A 265 13.37 -14.79 -7.75
CA TYR A 265 12.88 -13.66 -6.96
C TYR A 265 11.63 -12.94 -7.51
N LEU A 266 11.57 -12.62 -8.82
CA LEU A 266 10.46 -11.84 -9.38
C LEU A 266 9.11 -12.57 -9.45
N GLU A 267 9.10 -13.90 -9.52
CA GLU A 267 7.85 -14.68 -9.43
C GLU A 267 7.38 -14.78 -7.98
N GLU A 268 8.31 -14.91 -7.04
CA GLU A 268 8.00 -14.97 -5.60
C GLU A 268 7.53 -13.61 -5.07
N LEU A 269 8.11 -12.50 -5.53
CA LEU A 269 7.73 -11.13 -5.13
C LEU A 269 6.30 -10.74 -5.53
N VAL A 270 5.76 -11.35 -6.59
CA VAL A 270 4.40 -11.09 -7.11
C VAL A 270 3.39 -12.10 -6.57
N SER A 271 3.81 -13.33 -6.27
CA SER A 271 2.91 -14.38 -5.75
C SER A 271 2.78 -14.41 -4.22
N LYS A 272 3.82 -13.98 -3.47
CA LYS A 272 3.86 -14.05 -2.00
C LYS A 272 3.80 -12.68 -1.32
N ALA A 273 2.90 -11.82 -1.79
CA ALA A 273 2.44 -10.66 -1.00
C ALA A 273 1.39 -11.10 0.06
N SER A 274 1.72 -12.15 0.80
CA SER A 274 0.87 -12.80 1.81
C SER A 274 0.85 -12.00 3.12
N ASN A 275 -0.35 -11.69 3.61
CA ASN A 275 -0.65 -11.06 4.90
C ASN A 275 0.25 -9.87 5.32
N LEU A 276 -0.11 -8.67 4.87
CA LEU A 276 0.52 -7.40 5.27
C LEU A 276 0.34 -7.06 6.76
N CYS A 277 -0.58 -7.72 7.48
CA CYS A 277 -0.86 -7.45 8.90
C CYS A 277 0.07 -8.18 9.86
N GLU A 278 0.55 -9.39 9.51
CA GLU A 278 1.43 -10.20 10.38
C GLU A 278 2.91 -9.89 10.21
N GLY A 279 3.29 -9.14 9.17
CA GLY A 279 4.60 -8.46 9.10
C GLY A 279 5.83 -9.36 8.91
N GLY A 280 5.62 -10.66 8.71
CA GLY A 280 6.67 -11.62 8.35
C GLY A 280 6.16 -12.54 7.24
N LEU A 281 7.00 -12.79 6.24
CA LEU A 281 6.78 -13.92 5.33
C LEU A 281 7.04 -15.21 6.12
N GLU A 282 6.30 -16.29 5.85
CA GLU A 282 6.38 -17.61 6.55
C GLU A 282 7.78 -18.28 6.54
N THR A 283 8.78 -17.63 5.94
CA THR A 283 10.14 -18.11 5.69
C THR A 283 11.22 -17.13 6.16
N SER A 284 10.89 -16.10 6.95
CA SER A 284 11.86 -15.15 7.51
C SER A 284 12.25 -15.49 8.97
N GLU A 285 13.56 -15.45 9.26
CA GLU A 285 14.13 -15.65 10.59
C GLU A 285 14.24 -14.33 11.38
N LEU A 286 13.98 -14.36 12.69
CA LEU A 286 14.17 -13.17 13.55
C LEU A 286 15.67 -12.94 13.79
N VAL A 287 16.19 -11.79 13.36
CA VAL A 287 17.57 -11.36 13.62
C VAL A 287 17.72 -10.81 15.03
N GLY A 288 16.72 -10.08 15.51
CA GLY A 288 16.70 -9.48 16.84
C GLY A 288 15.72 -8.31 16.94
N CYS A 289 15.38 -7.95 18.17
CA CYS A 289 14.52 -6.81 18.49
C CYS A 289 15.30 -5.77 19.30
N TYR A 290 15.08 -4.50 18.99
CA TYR A 290 15.78 -3.37 19.59
C TYR A 290 14.77 -2.43 20.24
N ALA A 291 14.74 -2.37 21.58
CA ALA A 291 13.86 -1.48 22.31
C ALA A 291 14.47 -0.07 22.43
N HIS A 292 13.76 0.94 21.92
CA HIS A 292 14.15 2.35 21.99
C HIS A 292 13.17 3.14 22.86
N ARG A 293 13.66 4.16 23.58
CA ARG A 293 12.82 5.16 24.26
C ARG A 293 12.69 6.41 23.41
N GLY A 294 11.56 7.08 23.45
CA GLY A 294 11.33 8.34 22.74
C GLY A 294 12.28 9.44 23.22
N PRO A 295 12.25 10.61 22.57
CA PRO A 295 13.01 11.76 23.05
C PRO A 295 12.40 12.21 24.38
N THR A 296 13.22 12.56 25.36
CA THR A 296 12.73 13.35 26.49
C THR A 296 12.34 14.75 26.00
N ILE A 297 11.58 15.49 26.79
CA ILE A 297 11.11 16.83 26.40
C ILE A 297 12.30 17.77 26.17
N GLU A 298 13.40 17.64 26.92
CA GLU A 298 14.64 18.40 26.69
C GLU A 298 15.30 18.04 25.35
N ALA A 299 15.32 16.76 24.99
CA ALA A 299 15.89 16.31 23.70
C ALA A 299 15.08 16.84 22.49
N MET A 300 13.76 16.96 22.63
CA MET A 300 12.91 17.61 21.61
C MET A 300 13.19 19.11 21.47
N LEU A 301 13.50 19.80 22.58
CA LEU A 301 13.76 21.24 22.60
C LEU A 301 15.15 21.61 22.05
N ASN A 302 16.15 20.76 22.29
CA ASN A 302 17.53 21.00 21.83
C ASN A 302 17.77 20.63 20.36
N ASN A 303 16.75 20.10 19.65
CA ASN A 303 16.83 19.65 18.26
C ASN A 303 17.93 18.58 18.02
N ASP A 304 18.32 17.87 19.08
CA ASP A 304 19.52 17.04 19.12
C ASP A 304 19.16 15.55 18.96
N SER A 305 20.01 14.81 18.24
CA SER A 305 19.70 13.53 17.61
C SER A 305 18.51 13.56 16.62
N ILE A 306 18.83 13.65 15.33
CA ILE A 306 17.98 13.05 14.28
C ILE A 306 17.73 11.60 14.72
N GLY A 307 16.47 11.20 14.83
CA GLY A 307 16.08 9.92 15.45
C GLY A 307 16.41 8.69 14.61
N LEU A 308 17.68 8.48 14.27
CA LEU A 308 18.17 7.35 13.51
C LEU A 308 18.54 6.21 14.45
N ILE A 309 18.08 5.00 14.14
CA ILE A 309 18.55 3.76 14.77
C ILE A 309 19.39 3.03 13.72
N GLU A 310 20.56 2.53 14.13
CA GLU A 310 21.49 1.77 13.29
C GLU A 310 21.83 0.44 13.97
N THR A 311 21.86 -0.66 13.20
CA THR A 311 22.38 -1.95 13.68
C THR A 311 23.14 -2.67 12.58
N THR A 312 24.10 -3.53 12.95
CA THR A 312 24.85 -4.37 12.02
C THR A 312 24.48 -5.83 12.22
N ILE A 313 23.85 -6.38 11.19
CA ILE A 313 23.48 -7.79 11.08
C ILE A 313 24.73 -8.57 10.69
N VAL A 314 24.93 -9.74 11.30
CA VAL A 314 26.14 -10.57 11.16
C VAL A 314 25.77 -12.01 10.77
N GLY A 315 26.76 -12.83 10.41
CA GLY A 315 26.53 -14.24 10.05
C GLY A 315 26.01 -14.47 8.62
N LEU A 316 26.02 -13.43 7.77
CA LEU A 316 25.58 -13.54 6.38
C LEU A 316 26.56 -14.40 5.55
N SER A 317 26.05 -14.99 4.46
CA SER A 317 26.85 -15.74 3.49
C SER A 317 27.35 -14.85 2.35
N PRO A 318 28.58 -15.02 1.84
CA PRO A 318 29.10 -14.25 0.70
C PRO A 318 28.30 -14.44 -0.60
N ALA A 319 28.30 -13.39 -1.43
CA ALA A 319 27.60 -13.32 -2.72
C ALA A 319 26.09 -13.65 -2.71
N LYS A 320 25.40 -13.52 -1.57
CA LYS A 320 23.95 -13.76 -1.43
C LYS A 320 23.18 -12.46 -1.31
N THR A 321 21.94 -12.47 -1.80
CA THR A 321 20.97 -11.41 -1.54
C THR A 321 20.12 -11.79 -0.34
N TYR A 322 19.91 -10.84 0.57
CA TYR A 322 19.03 -10.96 1.72
C TYR A 322 17.95 -9.88 1.65
N ARG A 323 16.72 -10.27 2.00
CA ARG A 323 15.58 -9.41 2.30
C ARG A 323 15.57 -9.13 3.80
N PHE A 324 15.28 -7.90 4.17
CA PHE A 324 15.07 -7.48 5.55
C PHE A 324 13.73 -6.76 5.68
N ASP A 325 12.88 -7.28 6.55
CA ASP A 325 11.64 -6.64 6.98
C ASP A 325 11.81 -6.16 8.41
N LEU A 326 11.35 -4.95 8.68
CA LEU A 326 11.48 -4.30 9.99
C LEU A 326 10.08 -3.94 10.48
N LEU A 327 9.69 -4.48 11.64
CA LEU A 327 8.46 -4.14 12.33
C LEU A 327 8.76 -3.23 13.51
N ALA A 328 7.88 -2.26 13.78
CA ALA A 328 7.90 -1.51 15.04
C ALA A 328 6.60 -1.68 15.84
N THR A 329 6.73 -1.76 17.17
CA THR A 329 5.64 -2.06 18.11
C THR A 329 5.67 -1.09 19.30
N PRO A 330 4.58 -0.37 19.60
CA PRO A 330 4.54 0.62 20.69
C PRO A 330 4.31 -0.09 22.04
N LEU A 331 5.41 -0.45 22.72
CA LEU A 331 5.41 -1.31 23.91
C LEU A 331 4.59 -0.79 25.10
N GLN A 332 4.28 0.51 25.16
CA GLN A 332 3.52 1.11 26.26
C GLN A 332 1.99 1.02 26.07
N ARG A 333 1.49 0.38 24.99
CA ARG A 333 0.05 0.32 24.69
C ARG A 333 -0.56 -1.06 24.93
N ILE A 334 -1.75 -1.05 25.52
CA ILE A 334 -2.58 -2.26 25.67
C ILE A 334 -2.99 -2.75 24.27
N HIS A 335 -2.83 -4.05 24.02
CA HIS A 335 -3.04 -4.69 22.71
C HIS A 335 -2.23 -4.03 21.57
N ALA A 336 -1.02 -3.56 21.84
CA ALA A 336 -0.10 -2.98 20.86
C ALA A 336 -0.03 -3.82 19.56
N GLN A 337 0.02 -3.13 18.42
CA GLN A 337 0.06 -3.72 17.10
C GLN A 337 1.28 -3.25 16.33
N SER A 338 1.96 -4.18 15.68
CA SER A 338 3.12 -3.91 14.83
C SER A 338 2.74 -3.12 13.57
N LEU A 339 3.68 -2.33 13.03
CA LEU A 339 3.63 -1.88 11.63
C LEU A 339 4.99 -2.03 10.93
N PRO A 340 4.99 -2.36 9.62
CA PRO A 340 6.21 -2.49 8.85
C PRO A 340 6.79 -1.14 8.41
N TYR A 341 8.11 -1.05 8.46
CA TYR A 341 8.90 -0.13 7.63
C TYR A 341 8.99 -0.67 6.20
N ARG A 342 9.53 0.13 5.26
CA ARG A 342 9.78 -0.35 3.89
C ARG A 342 10.85 -1.45 3.93
N THR A 343 10.51 -2.62 3.41
CA THR A 343 11.46 -3.71 3.15
C THR A 343 12.71 -3.19 2.43
N VAL A 344 13.88 -3.67 2.86
CA VAL A 344 15.15 -3.38 2.20
C VAL A 344 15.86 -4.67 1.83
N TRP A 345 16.70 -4.62 0.79
CA TRP A 345 17.50 -5.76 0.35
C TRP A 345 18.98 -5.40 0.35
N ALA A 346 19.82 -6.28 0.91
CA ALA A 346 21.27 -6.15 0.83
C ALA A 346 21.87 -7.38 0.13
N ARG A 347 22.85 -7.15 -0.75
CA ARG A 347 23.67 -8.22 -1.32
C ARG A 347 25.06 -8.15 -0.70
N THR A 348 25.51 -9.24 -0.07
CA THR A 348 26.88 -9.35 0.47
C THR A 348 27.92 -9.27 -0.65
N THR A 349 29.15 -8.89 -0.30
CA THR A 349 30.28 -8.93 -1.24
C THR A 349 30.68 -10.38 -1.56
N ASN A 350 31.41 -10.58 -2.66
CA ASN A 350 31.84 -11.91 -3.10
C ASN A 350 32.97 -12.49 -2.22
N SER A 351 33.76 -11.61 -1.62
CA SER A 351 34.90 -11.85 -0.72
C SER A 351 34.88 -10.76 0.35
N CYS A 352 35.54 -10.97 1.49
CA CYS A 352 35.43 -10.07 2.65
C CYS A 352 36.26 -8.76 2.39
#